data_AF-A0A3M1QDL3-F1
#
_entry.id   AF-A0A3M1QDL3-F1
#
_cell.length_a   1.000
_cell.length_b   1.000
_cell.length_c   1.000
_cell.angle_alpha   90.00
_cell.angle_beta   90.00
_cell.angle_gamma   90.00
#
_symmetry.space_group_name_H-M   'P 1'
#
loop_
_entity.id
_entity.type
_entity.pdbx_description
1 polymer ?
#
loop_
_entity_poly.entity_id
_entity_poly.type
_entity_poly.pdbx_seq_one_letter_code
_entity_poly.pdbx_strand_id
1 'polypeptide(L)'
;SGEACALWQRFLDGNRERPARHTFFDHVILMAPAVVLRGREEAVAFYRRLLDEAAARGPALERERARLYWEGMPVWGKNRFLAEFFARRGVAVVASTYCHSWTFDFSGDDPLEAMARAYTELFITRSEQVKRDALLAACRAFAVDGVVFHEAKTCPHNTNTRFGLPQRLEAAGGPPTVTVFGDLVDLRHFSEEAFTFRMEAFLERLGL
;
A
#
# COMPACT_ATOMS: atom_id res chain seq x y z
N SER A 1 -19.34 -10.38 -1.59
CA SER A 1 -18.25 -9.93 -0.70
C SER A 1 -16.92 -10.61 -0.97
N GLY A 2 -16.79 -11.93 -0.80
CA GLY A 2 -15.50 -12.61 -1.00
C GLY A 2 -14.93 -12.50 -2.41
N GLU A 3 -15.79 -12.58 -3.44
CA GLU A 3 -15.32 -12.42 -4.82
C GLU A 3 -14.72 -11.02 -5.08
N ALA A 4 -15.37 -9.94 -4.61
CA ALA A 4 -14.85 -8.59 -4.77
C ALA A 4 -13.49 -8.43 -4.05
N CYS A 5 -13.32 -9.02 -2.86
CA CYS A 5 -12.03 -9.06 -2.16
C CYS A 5 -10.96 -9.76 -2.99
N ALA A 6 -11.29 -10.94 -3.53
CA ALA A 6 -10.35 -11.74 -4.30
C ALA A 6 -9.93 -11.04 -5.60
N LEU A 7 -10.87 -10.38 -6.30
CA LEU A 7 -10.57 -9.60 -7.50
C LEU A 7 -9.72 -8.36 -7.17
N TRP A 8 -10.03 -7.67 -6.07
CA TRP A 8 -9.21 -6.56 -5.58
C TRP A 8 -7.80 -7.01 -5.23
N GLN A 9 -7.66 -8.13 -4.52
CA GLN A 9 -6.36 -8.72 -4.20
C GLN A 9 -5.57 -9.08 -5.44
N ARG A 10 -6.21 -9.70 -6.45
CA ARG A 10 -5.58 -10.02 -7.74
C ARG A 10 -5.06 -8.78 -8.45
N PHE A 11 -5.80 -7.66 -8.39
CA PHE A 11 -5.35 -6.40 -8.95
C PHE A 11 -4.10 -5.92 -8.20
N LEU A 12 -4.12 -5.84 -6.86
CA LEU A 12 -2.94 -5.46 -6.08
C LEU A 12 -1.72 -6.36 -6.36
N ASP A 13 -1.92 -7.67 -6.38
CA ASP A 13 -0.88 -8.68 -6.62
C ASP A 13 -0.29 -8.60 -8.04
N GLY A 14 -0.95 -7.94 -8.99
CA GLY A 14 -0.38 -7.65 -10.31
C GLY A 14 0.94 -6.88 -10.25
N ASN A 15 1.20 -6.14 -9.17
CA ASN A 15 2.46 -5.45 -8.93
C ASN A 15 3.62 -6.35 -8.48
N ARG A 16 3.39 -7.65 -8.28
CA ARG A 16 4.50 -8.61 -8.11
C ARG A 16 5.30 -8.78 -9.40
N GLU A 17 4.68 -8.57 -10.56
CA GLU A 17 5.36 -8.57 -11.86
C GLU A 17 6.26 -7.33 -12.03
N ARG A 18 7.36 -7.48 -12.78
CA ARG A 18 8.30 -6.39 -13.14
C ARG A 18 8.24 -6.12 -14.65
N PRO A 19 8.06 -4.86 -15.09
CA PRO A 19 7.76 -3.65 -14.30
C PRO A 19 6.34 -3.66 -13.71
N ALA A 20 6.08 -2.80 -12.73
CA ALA A 20 4.78 -2.66 -12.07
C ALA A 20 3.72 -2.17 -13.06
N ARG A 21 2.52 -2.75 -12.97
CA ARG A 21 1.39 -2.45 -13.86
C ARG A 21 0.61 -1.21 -13.43
N HIS A 22 0.62 -0.94 -12.13
CA HIS A 22 -0.02 0.22 -11.51
C HIS A 22 0.78 0.62 -10.27
N THR A 23 0.39 1.72 -9.63
CA THR A 23 1.04 2.23 -8.42
C THR A 23 0.05 2.30 -7.27
N PHE A 24 0.57 2.50 -6.06
CA PHE A 24 -0.21 2.84 -4.87
C PHE A 24 -1.18 4.00 -5.13
N PHE A 25 -0.82 4.97 -5.98
CA PHE A 25 -1.69 6.10 -6.30
C PHE A 25 -2.90 5.70 -7.15
N ASP A 26 -2.79 4.66 -7.97
CA ASP A 26 -3.94 4.04 -8.61
C ASP A 26 -4.76 3.25 -7.57
N HIS A 27 -4.08 2.52 -6.68
CA HIS A 27 -4.74 1.71 -5.64
C HIS A 27 -5.66 2.54 -4.76
N VAL A 28 -5.21 3.71 -4.29
CA VAL A 28 -5.99 4.56 -3.39
C VAL A 28 -7.23 5.16 -4.05
N ILE A 29 -7.26 5.26 -5.38
CA ILE A 29 -8.45 5.70 -6.11
C ILE A 29 -9.39 4.52 -6.38
N LEU A 30 -8.84 3.38 -6.78
CA LEU A 30 -9.60 2.21 -7.26
C LEU A 30 -10.11 1.30 -6.14
N MET A 31 -9.68 1.53 -4.90
CA MET A 31 -10.12 0.77 -3.73
C MET A 31 -11.58 1.05 -3.31
N ALA A 32 -12.18 2.17 -3.73
CA ALA A 32 -13.47 2.62 -3.18
C ALA A 32 -14.59 1.54 -3.24
N PRO A 33 -14.78 0.78 -4.33
CA PRO A 33 -15.77 -0.31 -4.37
C PRO A 33 -15.50 -1.42 -3.34
N ALA A 34 -14.24 -1.80 -3.09
CA ALA A 34 -13.86 -2.77 -2.07
C ALA A 34 -14.16 -2.26 -0.65
N VAL A 35 -14.20 -0.95 -0.43
CA VAL A 35 -14.55 -0.35 0.86
C VAL A 35 -16.06 -0.28 1.05
N VAL A 36 -16.77 0.39 0.12
CA VAL A 36 -18.17 0.83 0.34
C VAL A 36 -19.22 -0.01 -0.41
N LEU A 37 -18.81 -0.81 -1.39
CA LEU A 37 -19.71 -1.63 -2.23
C LEU A 37 -19.35 -3.13 -2.24
N ARG A 38 -18.48 -3.61 -1.34
CA ARG A 38 -17.92 -4.98 -1.35
C ARG A 38 -18.96 -6.10 -1.45
N GLY A 39 -20.13 -5.89 -0.87
CA GLY A 39 -21.24 -6.84 -0.90
C GLY A 39 -22.13 -6.77 -2.15
N ARG A 40 -21.83 -5.87 -3.09
CA ARG A 40 -22.65 -5.55 -4.26
C ARG A 40 -22.05 -6.16 -5.54
N GLU A 41 -22.91 -6.54 -6.48
CA GLU A 41 -22.49 -7.11 -7.77
C GLU A 41 -21.73 -6.07 -8.62
N GLU A 42 -22.07 -4.80 -8.46
CA GLU A 42 -21.41 -3.67 -9.11
C GLU A 42 -19.92 -3.61 -8.77
N ALA A 43 -19.51 -3.96 -7.55
CA ALA A 43 -18.10 -4.03 -7.18
C ALA A 43 -17.38 -5.18 -7.90
N VAL A 44 -18.05 -6.33 -8.06
CA VAL A 44 -17.50 -7.48 -8.80
C VAL A 44 -17.34 -7.12 -10.28
N ALA A 45 -18.38 -6.55 -10.90
CA ALA A 45 -18.35 -6.11 -12.29
C ALA A 45 -17.25 -5.07 -12.54
N PHE A 46 -17.11 -4.10 -11.63
CA PHE A 46 -16.04 -3.12 -11.65
C PHE A 46 -14.65 -3.77 -11.63
N TYR A 47 -14.38 -4.66 -10.67
CA TYR A 47 -13.04 -5.24 -10.54
C TYR A 47 -12.68 -6.23 -11.63
N ARG A 48 -13.65 -6.96 -12.21
CA ARG A 48 -13.39 -7.77 -13.41
C ARG A 48 -12.94 -6.90 -14.58
N ARG A 49 -13.69 -5.83 -14.86
CA ARG A 49 -13.32 -4.87 -15.91
C ARG A 49 -11.97 -4.21 -15.63
N LEU A 50 -11.70 -3.84 -14.39
CA LEU A 50 -10.42 -3.26 -13.99
C LEU A 50 -9.24 -4.20 -14.29
N LEU A 51 -9.39 -5.49 -14.01
CA LEU A 51 -8.35 -6.49 -14.29
C LEU A 51 -8.11 -6.61 -15.80
N ASP A 52 -9.16 -6.62 -16.61
CA ASP A 52 -9.04 -6.68 -18.07
C ASP A 52 -8.32 -5.44 -18.62
N GLU A 53 -8.71 -4.24 -18.14
CA GLU A 53 -8.06 -2.98 -18.53
C GLU A 53 -6.59 -2.92 -18.06
N ALA A 54 -6.30 -3.39 -16.85
CA ALA A 54 -4.94 -3.44 -16.30
C ALA A 54 -4.04 -4.44 -17.05
N ALA A 55 -4.60 -5.55 -17.53
CA ALA A 55 -3.88 -6.53 -18.34
C ALA A 55 -3.57 -5.99 -19.75
N ALA A 56 -4.49 -5.22 -20.33
CA ALA A 56 -4.31 -4.57 -21.63
C ALA A 56 -3.39 -3.35 -21.55
N ARG A 57 -3.28 -2.71 -20.38
CA ARG A 57 -2.39 -1.57 -20.15
C ARG A 57 -0.93 -2.04 -20.05
N GLY A 58 -0.03 -1.24 -20.61
CA GLY A 58 1.41 -1.39 -20.40
C GLY A 58 1.84 -1.06 -18.96
N PRO A 59 3.16 -1.04 -18.71
CA PRO A 59 3.72 -0.67 -17.41
C PRO A 59 3.24 0.69 -16.90
N ALA A 60 3.17 0.86 -15.58
CA ALA A 60 2.79 2.13 -14.96
C ALA A 60 3.81 3.25 -15.21
N LEU A 61 5.09 2.87 -15.35
CA LEU A 61 6.21 3.77 -15.57
C LEU A 61 6.96 3.34 -16.84
N GLU A 62 7.42 4.30 -17.63
CA GLU A 62 8.26 4.02 -18.82
C GLU A 62 9.56 3.30 -18.43
N ARG A 63 10.14 3.68 -17.29
CA ARG A 63 11.33 3.05 -16.72
C ARG A 63 11.18 2.91 -15.22
N GLU A 64 11.01 1.67 -14.76
CA GLU A 64 11.05 1.33 -13.34
C GLU A 64 12.51 1.09 -12.90
N ARG A 65 13.04 1.99 -12.06
CA ARG A 65 14.39 1.94 -11.48
C ARG A 65 14.39 1.30 -10.09
N ALA A 66 13.33 1.53 -9.31
CA ALA A 66 13.20 0.99 -7.96
C ALA A 66 11.73 0.86 -7.54
N ARG A 67 11.50 0.06 -6.50
CA ARG A 67 10.21 -0.22 -5.91
C ARG A 67 10.17 0.19 -4.46
N LEU A 68 9.14 0.94 -4.08
CA LEU A 68 8.88 1.30 -2.70
C LEU A 68 7.57 0.70 -2.20
N TYR A 69 7.51 0.48 -0.90
CA TYR A 69 6.28 0.16 -0.18
C TYR A 69 5.79 1.40 0.58
N TRP A 70 4.50 1.72 0.49
CA TRP A 70 3.90 2.81 1.26
C TRP A 70 3.17 2.28 2.47
N GLU A 71 3.69 2.55 3.66
CA GLU A 71 3.10 2.15 4.92
C GLU A 71 2.39 3.31 5.62
N GLY A 72 1.12 3.09 5.95
CA GLY A 72 0.23 4.12 6.51
C GLY A 72 -0.79 4.67 5.51
N MET A 73 -1.58 5.63 5.97
CA MET A 73 -2.65 6.27 5.18
C MET A 73 -2.06 7.07 3.99
N PRO A 74 -2.81 7.29 2.89
CA PRO A 74 -2.40 8.26 1.87
C PRO A 74 -2.51 9.71 2.35
N VAL A 75 -1.82 10.63 1.68
CA VAL A 75 -2.04 12.07 1.80
C VAL A 75 -3.00 12.48 0.68
N TRP A 76 -4.31 12.38 0.93
CA TRP A 76 -5.34 12.46 -0.12
C TRP A 76 -5.23 13.70 -0.99
N GLY A 77 -5.04 14.88 -0.38
CA GLY A 77 -4.91 16.14 -1.09
C GLY A 77 -3.59 16.33 -1.86
N LYS A 78 -2.67 15.36 -1.79
CA LYS A 78 -1.34 15.39 -2.45
C LYS A 78 -1.04 14.14 -3.28
N ASN A 79 -2.01 13.25 -3.50
CA ASN A 79 -1.81 12.04 -4.31
C ASN A 79 -1.22 12.34 -5.70
N ARG A 80 -1.66 13.41 -6.37
CA ARG A 80 -1.09 13.84 -7.66
C ARG A 80 0.38 14.24 -7.54
N PHE A 81 0.70 15.13 -6.59
CA PHE A 81 2.07 15.57 -6.33
C PHE A 81 3.01 14.38 -6.06
N LEU A 82 2.56 13.44 -5.21
CA LEU A 82 3.31 12.25 -4.85
C LEU A 82 3.50 11.32 -6.05
N ALA A 83 2.44 11.05 -6.82
CA ALA A 83 2.49 10.23 -8.03
C ALA A 83 3.49 10.78 -9.05
N GLU A 84 3.41 12.08 -9.33
CA GLU A 84 4.34 12.74 -10.25
C GLU A 84 5.77 12.77 -9.71
N PHE A 85 5.96 12.96 -8.40
CA PHE A 85 7.27 12.92 -7.75
C PHE A 85 7.96 11.57 -7.98
N PHE A 86 7.27 10.47 -7.71
CA PHE A 86 7.84 9.12 -7.86
C PHE A 86 8.01 8.75 -9.33
N ALA A 87 7.03 9.08 -10.19
CA ALA A 87 7.09 8.78 -11.62
C ALA A 87 8.27 9.47 -12.32
N ARG A 88 8.54 10.76 -12.04
CA ARG A 88 9.70 11.48 -12.59
C ARG A 88 11.05 10.86 -12.22
N ARG A 89 11.09 10.08 -11.14
CA ARG A 89 12.30 9.41 -10.64
C ARG A 89 12.37 7.94 -11.04
N GLY A 90 11.38 7.43 -11.79
CA GLY A 90 11.28 6.03 -12.16
C GLY A 90 11.06 5.11 -10.96
N VAL A 91 10.42 5.61 -9.91
CA VAL A 91 10.19 4.84 -8.67
C VAL A 91 8.72 4.39 -8.64
N ALA A 92 8.49 3.08 -8.59
CA ALA A 92 7.14 2.53 -8.45
C ALA A 92 6.82 2.31 -6.98
N VAL A 93 5.74 2.92 -6.48
CA VAL A 93 5.20 2.54 -5.17
C VAL A 93 4.26 1.36 -5.38
N VAL A 94 4.67 0.15 -5.01
CA VAL A 94 4.07 -1.09 -5.53
C VAL A 94 3.02 -1.72 -4.62
N ALA A 95 3.08 -1.46 -3.31
CA ALA A 95 2.17 -2.05 -2.34
C ALA A 95 2.00 -1.16 -1.10
N SER A 96 0.92 -1.41 -0.35
CA SER A 96 0.58 -0.72 0.88
C SER A 96 -0.34 -1.56 1.76
N THR A 97 -0.12 -1.56 3.08
CA THR A 97 -1.01 -2.23 4.05
C THR A 97 -2.41 -1.64 3.98
N TYR A 98 -2.51 -0.33 3.76
CA TYR A 98 -3.80 0.36 3.67
C TYR A 98 -4.65 -0.27 2.56
N CYS A 99 -4.16 -0.28 1.32
CA CYS A 99 -4.91 -0.84 0.19
C CYS A 99 -5.17 -2.35 0.32
N HIS A 100 -4.28 -3.10 0.97
CA HIS A 100 -4.46 -4.53 1.25
C HIS A 100 -5.46 -4.82 2.39
N SER A 101 -5.93 -3.80 3.13
CA SER A 101 -6.84 -4.03 4.27
C SER A 101 -8.23 -4.56 3.90
N TRP A 102 -8.57 -4.60 2.60
CA TRP A 102 -9.86 -5.11 2.10
C TRP A 102 -9.73 -6.40 1.27
N THR A 103 -8.64 -7.16 1.44
CA THR A 103 -8.44 -8.47 0.81
C THR A 103 -8.82 -9.60 1.77
N PHE A 104 -10.07 -9.61 2.22
CA PHE A 104 -10.58 -10.60 3.17
C PHE A 104 -10.75 -11.98 2.53
N ASP A 105 -10.32 -13.01 3.26
CA ASP A 105 -10.65 -14.40 2.97
C ASP A 105 -11.86 -14.83 3.81
N PHE A 106 -12.95 -15.22 3.15
CA PHE A 106 -14.17 -15.73 3.79
C PHE A 106 -14.34 -17.23 3.54
N SER A 107 -13.27 -17.95 3.20
CA SER A 107 -13.30 -19.40 3.06
C SER A 107 -13.51 -20.09 4.42
N GLY A 108 -14.19 -21.24 4.39
CA GLY A 108 -14.52 -22.02 5.57
C GLY A 108 -15.94 -22.59 5.53
N ASP A 109 -16.19 -23.62 6.34
CA ASP A 109 -17.49 -24.32 6.38
C ASP A 109 -18.53 -23.55 7.20
N ASP A 110 -18.12 -22.83 8.25
CA ASP A 110 -18.98 -21.96 9.05
C ASP A 110 -18.79 -20.49 8.62
N PRO A 111 -19.82 -19.86 8.00
CA PRO A 111 -19.74 -18.47 7.55
C PRO A 111 -19.50 -17.45 8.67
N LEU A 112 -19.99 -17.70 9.88
CA LEU A 112 -19.79 -16.79 11.02
C LEU A 112 -18.36 -16.86 11.53
N GLU A 113 -17.80 -18.07 11.62
CA GLU A 113 -16.39 -18.25 11.99
C GLU A 113 -15.46 -17.65 10.94
N ALA A 114 -15.70 -17.92 9.65
CA ALA A 114 -14.92 -17.37 8.54
C ALA A 114 -14.93 -15.83 8.57
N MET A 115 -16.10 -15.23 8.81
CA MET A 115 -16.23 -13.78 8.97
C MET A 115 -15.45 -13.28 10.20
N ALA A 116 -15.60 -13.91 11.36
CA ALA A 116 -14.91 -13.49 12.59
C ALA A 116 -13.38 -13.53 12.40
N ARG A 117 -12.86 -14.60 11.80
CA ARG A 117 -11.44 -14.75 11.44
C ARG A 117 -10.99 -13.62 10.51
N ALA A 118 -11.68 -13.42 9.39
CA ALA A 118 -11.33 -12.40 8.40
C ALA A 118 -11.18 -10.99 9.01
N TYR A 119 -12.10 -10.59 9.89
CA TYR A 119 -12.07 -9.24 10.49
C TYR A 119 -11.10 -9.12 11.66
N THR A 120 -10.85 -10.19 12.42
CA THR A 120 -9.88 -10.18 13.53
C THR A 120 -8.43 -10.27 13.06
N GLU A 121 -8.21 -10.76 11.85
CA GLU A 121 -6.88 -10.88 11.24
C GLU A 121 -6.39 -9.59 10.57
N LEU A 122 -7.22 -8.54 10.50
CA LEU A 122 -6.84 -7.23 9.97
C LEU A 122 -5.54 -6.71 10.59
N PHE A 123 -4.65 -6.18 9.76
CA PHE A 123 -3.30 -5.77 10.18
C PHE A 123 -3.30 -4.86 11.42
N ILE A 124 -4.25 -3.93 11.51
CA ILE A 124 -4.33 -2.92 12.59
C ILE A 124 -4.65 -3.53 13.96
N THR A 125 -5.27 -4.71 14.02
CA THR A 125 -5.62 -5.42 15.26
C THR A 125 -4.56 -6.45 15.66
N ARG A 126 -3.49 -6.60 14.87
CA ARG A 126 -2.44 -7.58 15.13
C ARG A 126 -1.35 -7.06 16.05
N SER A 127 -0.69 -8.00 16.71
CA SER A 127 0.50 -7.70 17.50
C SER A 127 1.62 -7.17 16.60
N GLU A 128 2.50 -6.39 17.22
CA GLU A 128 3.62 -5.75 16.55
C GLU A 128 4.57 -6.73 15.85
N GLN A 129 4.71 -7.95 16.39
CA GLN A 129 5.49 -9.02 15.76
C GLN A 129 4.85 -9.48 14.44
N VAL A 130 3.54 -9.74 14.44
CA VAL A 130 2.82 -10.18 13.23
C VAL A 130 2.87 -9.10 12.15
N LYS A 131 2.70 -7.83 12.54
CA LYS A 131 2.82 -6.69 11.62
C LYS A 131 4.19 -6.64 10.92
N ARG A 132 5.27 -6.81 11.69
CA ARG A 132 6.64 -6.88 11.14
C ARG A 132 6.78 -8.03 10.15
N ASP A 133 6.33 -9.23 10.53
CA ASP A 133 6.52 -10.43 9.70
C ASP A 133 5.70 -10.34 8.40
N ALA A 134 4.48 -9.80 8.48
CA ALA A 134 3.63 -9.51 7.32
C ALA A 134 4.27 -8.48 6.37
N LEU A 135 4.80 -7.38 6.92
CA LEU A 135 5.45 -6.35 6.11
C LEU A 135 6.73 -6.86 5.45
N LEU A 136 7.52 -7.67 6.17
CA LEU A 136 8.71 -8.32 5.61
C LEU A 136 8.36 -9.31 4.49
N ALA A 137 7.29 -10.08 4.66
CA ALA A 137 6.78 -10.97 3.62
C ALA A 137 6.30 -10.19 2.39
N ALA A 138 5.59 -9.08 2.58
CA ALA A 138 5.17 -8.21 1.50
C ALA A 138 6.38 -7.58 0.77
N CYS A 139 7.39 -7.12 1.50
CA CYS A 139 8.61 -6.59 0.89
C CYS A 139 9.27 -7.60 -0.05
N ARG A 140 9.34 -8.88 0.37
CA ARG A 140 9.85 -9.96 -0.50
C ARG A 140 8.94 -10.23 -1.70
N ALA A 141 7.63 -10.36 -1.48
CA ALA A 141 6.67 -10.71 -2.53
C ALA A 141 6.60 -9.67 -3.65
N PHE A 142 6.75 -8.38 -3.32
CA PHE A 142 6.71 -7.28 -4.27
C PHE A 142 8.09 -6.79 -4.72
N ALA A 143 9.16 -7.46 -4.27
CA ALA A 143 10.56 -7.09 -4.53
C ALA A 143 10.85 -5.62 -4.22
N VAL A 144 10.52 -5.20 -3.00
CA VAL A 144 10.63 -3.83 -2.50
C VAL A 144 12.08 -3.48 -2.16
N ASP A 145 12.54 -2.33 -2.64
CA ASP A 145 13.89 -1.79 -2.39
C ASP A 145 13.92 -0.86 -1.16
N GLY A 146 12.78 -0.29 -0.76
CA GLY A 146 12.67 0.56 0.42
C GLY A 146 11.24 0.77 0.92
N VAL A 147 11.06 1.10 2.20
CA VAL A 147 9.73 1.33 2.80
C VAL A 147 9.57 2.77 3.25
N VAL A 148 8.52 3.43 2.74
CA VAL A 148 8.11 4.77 3.14
C VAL A 148 7.01 4.65 4.18
N PHE A 149 7.28 5.08 5.40
CA PHE A 149 6.27 5.18 6.44
C PHE A 149 5.70 6.61 6.48
N HIS A 150 4.40 6.73 6.32
CA HIS A 150 3.69 7.99 6.55
C HIS A 150 3.26 8.11 8.01
N GLU A 151 3.88 9.04 8.73
CA GLU A 151 3.51 9.45 10.07
C GLU A 151 2.36 10.46 10.00
N ALA A 152 1.13 9.94 9.99
CA ALA A 152 -0.07 10.76 9.93
C ALA A 152 -0.42 11.33 11.31
N LYS A 153 -0.64 12.65 11.39
CA LYS A 153 -0.93 13.36 12.64
C LYS A 153 -2.21 12.88 13.33
N THR A 154 -3.30 12.74 12.57
CA THR A 154 -4.64 12.40 13.10
C THR A 154 -4.93 10.90 13.21
N CYS A 155 -4.04 10.02 12.73
CA CYS A 155 -4.25 8.57 12.77
C CYS A 155 -3.14 7.81 13.53
N PRO A 156 -2.90 8.12 14.81
CA PRO A 156 -1.72 7.66 15.54
C PRO A 156 -1.60 6.14 15.68
N HIS A 157 -2.71 5.42 15.69
CA HIS A 157 -2.74 3.95 15.81
C HIS A 157 -2.55 3.23 14.48
N ASN A 158 -2.83 3.90 13.35
CA ASN A 158 -2.53 3.37 12.01
C ASN A 158 -1.18 3.89 11.48
N THR A 159 -0.51 4.74 12.27
CA THR A 159 0.85 5.21 12.07
C THR A 159 1.80 4.25 12.79
N ASN A 160 2.29 3.24 12.07
CA ASN A 160 3.12 2.18 12.67
C ASN A 160 4.55 2.61 13.07
N THR A 161 4.94 3.86 12.76
CA THR A 161 6.24 4.43 13.17
C THR A 161 6.35 4.66 14.67
N ARG A 162 5.25 4.99 15.35
CA ARG A 162 5.24 5.32 16.79
C ARG A 162 5.50 4.11 17.69
N PHE A 163 5.29 2.90 17.17
CA PHE A 163 5.52 1.63 17.87
C PHE A 163 6.80 0.92 17.41
N GLY A 164 7.70 1.66 16.74
CA GLY A 164 9.02 1.16 16.34
C GLY A 164 9.00 0.10 15.24
N LEU A 165 7.94 0.03 14.41
CA LEU A 165 7.88 -0.91 13.30
C LEU A 165 9.04 -0.71 12.29
N PRO A 166 9.46 0.53 11.93
CA PRO A 166 10.58 0.74 11.01
C PRO A 166 11.87 0.07 11.50
N GLN A 167 12.25 0.30 12.76
CA GLN A 167 13.47 -0.25 13.37
C GLN A 167 13.41 -1.78 13.45
N ARG A 168 12.25 -2.33 13.82
CA ARG A 168 12.06 -3.79 13.91
C ARG A 168 12.07 -4.45 12.54
N LEU A 169 11.62 -3.76 11.48
CA LEU A 169 11.67 -4.25 10.11
C LEU A 169 13.13 -4.32 9.63
N GLU A 170 13.90 -3.24 9.79
CA GLU A 170 15.32 -3.20 9.39
C GLU A 170 16.15 -4.22 10.19
N ALA A 171 15.95 -4.29 11.52
CA ALA A 171 16.64 -5.25 12.38
C ALA A 171 16.33 -6.72 12.03
N ALA A 172 15.19 -6.98 11.39
CA ALA A 172 14.82 -8.30 10.88
C ALA A 172 15.32 -8.58 9.45
N GLY A 173 16.20 -7.71 8.91
CA GLY A 173 16.77 -7.85 7.56
C GLY A 173 15.83 -7.34 6.46
N GLY A 174 14.86 -6.49 6.79
CA GLY A 174 14.02 -5.81 5.80
C GLY A 174 14.74 -4.67 5.06
N PRO A 175 14.09 -4.10 4.03
CA PRO A 175 14.66 -2.99 3.27
C PRO A 175 14.85 -1.71 4.12
N PRO A 176 15.73 -0.79 3.71
CA PRO A 176 15.87 0.51 4.35
C PRO A 176 14.54 1.27 4.40
N THR A 177 14.32 2.00 5.50
CA THR A 177 13.06 2.70 5.76
C THR A 177 13.26 4.21 5.84
N VAL A 178 12.21 4.96 5.53
CA VAL A 178 12.14 6.42 5.75
C VAL A 178 10.77 6.78 6.31
N THR A 179 10.75 7.70 7.28
CA THR A 179 9.50 8.25 7.81
C THR A 179 9.25 9.64 7.24
N VAL A 180 8.13 9.83 6.55
CA VAL A 180 7.62 11.14 6.10
C VAL A 180 6.48 11.59 7.00
N PHE A 181 6.32 12.90 7.17
CA PHE A 181 5.35 13.49 8.10
C PHE A 181 4.21 14.16 7.34
N GLY A 182 3.00 14.03 7.86
CA GLY A 182 1.83 14.57 7.19
C GLY A 182 0.54 14.39 7.97
N ASP A 183 -0.57 14.59 7.26
CA ASP A 183 -1.88 14.14 7.66
C ASP A 183 -2.59 13.52 6.45
N LEU A 184 -3.62 12.72 6.67
CA LEU A 184 -4.37 12.13 5.56
C LEU A 184 -5.19 13.16 4.78
N VAL A 185 -5.68 14.22 5.44
CA VAL A 185 -6.55 15.23 4.82
C VAL A 185 -6.17 16.67 5.17
N ASP A 186 -5.58 16.92 6.34
CA ASP A 186 -5.20 18.26 6.76
C ASP A 186 -3.85 18.67 6.19
N LEU A 187 -3.89 19.38 5.05
CA LEU A 187 -2.68 19.81 4.33
C LEU A 187 -1.81 20.80 5.11
N ARG A 188 -2.29 21.40 6.21
CA ARG A 188 -1.46 22.24 7.08
C ARG A 188 -0.35 21.45 7.78
N HIS A 189 -0.50 20.12 7.83
CA HIS A 189 0.50 19.22 8.41
C HIS A 189 1.44 18.60 7.37
N PHE A 190 1.31 18.94 6.08
CA PHE A 190 2.14 18.40 5.01
C PHE A 190 2.90 19.51 4.28
N SER A 191 4.24 19.44 4.27
CA SER A 191 5.11 20.30 3.46
C SER A 191 5.69 19.49 2.30
N GLU A 192 5.45 19.97 1.08
CA GLU A 192 6.02 19.37 -0.13
C GLU A 192 7.54 19.47 -0.15
N GLU A 193 8.10 20.56 0.36
CA GLU A 193 9.54 20.81 0.44
C GLU A 193 10.21 19.83 1.42
N ALA A 194 9.65 19.68 2.62
CA ALA A 194 10.17 18.76 3.62
C ALA A 194 10.05 17.30 3.17
N PHE A 195 8.93 16.94 2.51
CA PHE A 195 8.76 15.64 1.88
C PHE A 195 9.82 15.42 0.81
N THR A 196 9.96 16.35 -0.14
CA THR A 196 10.91 16.28 -1.26
C THR A 196 12.32 16.09 -0.75
N PHE A 197 12.81 16.96 0.13
CA PHE A 197 14.16 16.90 0.66
C PHE A 197 14.46 15.53 1.30
N ARG A 198 13.54 15.05 2.15
CA ARG A 198 13.70 13.77 2.84
C ARG A 198 13.69 12.59 1.87
N MET A 199 12.77 12.61 0.91
CA MET A 199 12.64 11.53 -0.06
C MET A 199 13.84 11.49 -1.01
N GLU A 200 14.36 12.63 -1.46
CA GLU A 200 15.57 12.66 -2.29
C GLU A 200 16.77 12.06 -1.55
N ALA A 201 17.00 12.46 -0.30
CA ALA A 201 18.07 11.86 0.51
C ALA A 201 17.88 10.35 0.72
N PHE A 202 16.64 9.87 0.84
CA PHE A 202 16.36 8.45 0.95
C PHE A 202 16.60 7.71 -0.37
N LEU A 203 16.19 8.28 -1.51
CA LEU A 203 16.43 7.69 -2.83
C LEU A 203 17.92 7.65 -3.17
N GLU A 204 18.68 8.68 -2.82
CA GLU A 204 20.15 8.69 -2.95
C GLU A 204 20.78 7.55 -2.12
N ARG A 205 20.30 7.32 -0.89
CA ARG A 205 20.74 6.19 -0.05
C ARG A 205 20.44 4.83 -0.70
N LEU A 206 19.41 4.73 -1.54
CA LEU A 206 19.10 3.53 -2.31
C LEU A 206 19.90 3.43 -3.64
N GLY A 207 20.74 4.43 -3.95
CA GLY A 207 21.55 4.47 -5.18
C GLY A 207 20.80 4.98 -6.41
N LEU A 208 19.77 5.82 -6.23
CA LEU A 208 18.94 6.37 -7.30
C LEU A 208 19.23 7.84 -7.62
#